data_AF-A0A2J7V9R8-F1
#
_entry.id   AF-A0A2J7V9R8-F1
#
_cell.length_a   1.000
_cell.length_b   1.000
_cell.length_c   1.000
_cell.angle_alpha   90.00
_cell.angle_beta   90.00
_cell.angle_gamma   90.00
#
_symmetry.space_group_name_H-M   'P 1'
#
loop_
_entity.id
_entity.type
_entity.pdbx_description
1 polymer ?
#
loop_
_entity_poly.entity_id
_entity_poly.type
_entity_poly.pdbx_seq_one_letter_code
_entity_poly.pdbx_strand_id
1 'polypeptide(L)' 'MKRRVGLSNQLTELKKVSWTNNLYQWSGATPGTKSYTSNGLNQYTAAGGAAHAYDANGNLTSDGTWSYGYDWTTG' A
#
# COMPACT_ATOMS: atom_id res chain seq x y z
N MET A 1 -36.71 32.24 -15.10
CA MET A 1 -36.99 30.98 -14.36
C MET A 1 -35.66 30.35 -13.99
N LYS A 2 -35.18 30.48 -12.74
CA LYS A 2 -33.85 30.03 -12.31
C LYS A 2 -34.01 28.85 -11.34
N ARG A 3 -33.60 27.66 -11.77
CA ARG A 3 -33.65 26.45 -10.92
C ARG A 3 -32.71 26.64 -9.74
N ARG A 4 -33.22 26.45 -8.52
CA ARG A 4 -32.37 26.26 -7.34
C ARG A 4 -31.72 24.88 -7.49
N VAL A 5 -30.39 24.86 -7.61
CA VAL A 5 -29.60 23.63 -7.46
C VAL A 5 -29.10 23.60 -6.02
N GLY A 6 -29.27 22.44 -5.40
CA GLY A 6 -29.17 22.19 -3.97
C GLY A 6 -27.78 22.39 -3.38
N LEU A 7 -27.77 22.43 -2.05
CA LEU A 7 -26.58 22.50 -1.20
C LEU A 7 -25.63 21.36 -1.55
N SER A 8 -24.49 21.68 -2.15
CA SER A 8 -23.35 20.78 -2.22
C SER A 8 -22.07 21.59 -2.07
N ASN A 9 -21.70 21.78 -0.81
CA ASN A 9 -20.36 21.52 -0.24
C ASN A 9 -20.00 22.59 0.80
N GLN A 10 -20.16 22.24 2.07
CA GLN A 10 -19.69 22.97 3.25
C GLN A 10 -18.16 22.80 3.46
N LEU A 11 -17.32 22.76 2.42
CA LEU A 11 -15.91 22.34 2.59
C LEU A 11 -14.92 23.05 1.64
N THR A 12 -15.00 24.37 1.49
CA THR A 12 -14.03 25.14 0.66
C THR A 12 -13.56 26.42 1.33
N GLU A 13 -12.76 26.33 2.41
CA GLU A 13 -11.63 27.28 2.66
C GLU A 13 -10.89 26.99 3.98
N LEU A 14 -9.99 26.01 3.97
CA LEU A 14 -8.88 26.00 4.93
C LEU A 14 -7.81 26.97 4.38
N LYS A 15 -7.95 28.28 4.63
CA LYS A 15 -7.11 29.33 4.02
C LYS A 15 -5.63 29.26 4.40
N LYS A 16 -5.27 28.63 5.51
CA LYS A 16 -3.89 28.41 5.94
C LYS A 16 -3.86 27.34 7.02
N VAL A 17 -3.07 26.29 6.81
CA VAL A 17 -2.62 25.41 7.90
C VAL A 17 -1.21 25.86 8.26
N SER A 18 -1.02 26.36 9.48
CA SER A 18 0.32 26.63 10.00
C SER A 18 0.80 25.37 10.70
N TRP A 19 1.54 24.53 9.97
CA TRP A 19 2.18 23.36 10.54
C TRP A 19 3.32 23.86 11.44
N THR A 20 3.17 23.76 12.76
CA THR A 20 4.21 24.19 13.72
C THR A 20 5.34 23.16 13.84
N ASN A 21 5.25 22.04 13.14
CA ASN A 21 6.23 20.96 13.18
C ASN A 21 6.58 20.45 11.79
N ASN A 22 7.26 21.30 11.01
CA ASN A 22 7.73 20.98 9.66
C ASN A 22 8.64 19.73 9.59
N LEU A 23 9.19 19.26 10.73
CA LEU A 23 10.00 18.04 10.80
C LEU A 23 9.21 16.76 10.50
N TYR A 24 7.91 16.73 10.79
CA TYR A 24 7.06 15.57 10.50
C TYR A 24 6.21 15.76 9.25
N GLN A 25 6.47 16.80 8.46
CA GLN A 25 5.79 16.95 7.18
C GLN A 25 6.29 15.86 6.23
N TRP A 26 5.38 14.99 5.79
CA TRP A 26 5.68 14.08 4.69
C TRP A 26 5.97 14.90 3.43
N SER A 27 7.18 14.80 2.90
CA SER A 27 7.65 15.52 1.70
C SER A 27 7.10 14.97 0.39
N GLY A 28 6.24 13.96 0.45
CA GLY A 28 5.78 13.20 -0.71
C GLY A 28 6.77 12.10 -1.10
N ALA A 29 6.28 11.10 -1.83
CA ALA A 29 7.09 10.08 -2.49
C ALA A 29 7.02 10.29 -4.01
N THR A 30 8.09 9.95 -4.73
CA THR A 30 8.08 9.96 -6.21
C THR A 30 7.09 8.90 -6.70
N PRO A 31 6.06 9.27 -7.49
CA PRO A 31 5.16 8.30 -8.10
C PRO A 31 5.92 7.35 -9.02
N GLY A 32 5.68 6.05 -8.90
CA GLY A 32 6.31 5.03 -9.72
C GLY A 32 5.40 3.84 -9.92
N THR A 33 5.58 3.12 -11.02
CA THR A 33 4.87 1.86 -11.27
C THR A 33 5.75 0.71 -10.80
N LYS A 34 5.17 -0.25 -10.06
CA LYS A 34 5.80 -1.52 -9.74
C LYS A 34 4.98 -2.64 -10.36
N SER A 35 5.66 -3.59 -11.01
CA SER A 35 5.02 -4.77 -11.56
C SER A 35 4.83 -5.82 -10.48
N TYR A 36 3.68 -6.49 -10.51
CA TYR A 36 3.35 -7.59 -9.60
C TYR A 36 2.80 -8.75 -10.40
N THR A 37 3.20 -9.97 -10.04
CA THR A 37 2.67 -11.22 -10.61
C THR A 37 2.16 -12.07 -9.47
N SER A 38 0.94 -12.59 -9.60
CA SER A 38 0.36 -13.54 -8.63
C SER A 38 0.21 -14.94 -9.22
N ASN A 39 0.21 -15.96 -8.36
CA ASN A 39 -0.16 -17.33 -8.73
C ASN A 39 -1.67 -17.59 -8.52
N GLY A 40 -2.10 -18.83 -8.79
CA GLY A 40 -3.49 -19.27 -8.61
C GLY A 40 -3.99 -19.30 -7.15
N LEU A 41 -3.12 -19.07 -6.17
CA LEU A 41 -3.46 -18.97 -4.75
C LEU A 41 -3.53 -17.51 -4.27
N ASN A 42 -3.46 -16.54 -5.20
CA ASN A 42 -3.37 -15.10 -4.90
C ASN A 42 -2.11 -14.70 -4.10
N GLN A 43 -1.01 -15.45 -4.26
CA GLN A 43 0.29 -15.10 -3.69
C GLN A 43 1.13 -14.37 -4.73
N TYR A 44 1.83 -13.30 -4.36
CA TYR A 44 2.72 -12.60 -5.28
C TYR A 44 3.99 -13.40 -5.49
N THR A 45 4.20 -13.95 -6.68
CA THR A 45 5.44 -14.64 -7.07
C THR A 45 6.53 -13.69 -7.54
N ALA A 46 6.15 -12.47 -7.93
CA ALA A 46 7.09 -11.38 -8.20
C ALA A 46 6.52 -10.03 -7.76
N ALA A 47 7.35 -9.21 -7.10
CA ALA A 47 7.01 -7.85 -6.67
C ALA A 47 8.16 -6.89 -6.98
N GLY A 48 7.95 -5.94 -7.90
CA GLY A 48 8.98 -4.97 -8.29
C GLY A 48 10.26 -5.60 -8.84
N GLY A 49 10.18 -6.81 -9.40
CA GLY A 49 11.31 -7.58 -9.93
C GLY A 49 11.93 -8.57 -8.94
N ALA A 50 11.60 -8.48 -7.65
CA ALA A 50 12.03 -9.48 -6.66
C ALA A 50 11.15 -10.73 -6.77
N ALA A 51 11.79 -11.91 -6.77
CA ALA A 51 11.09 -13.20 -6.76
C ALA A 51 10.74 -13.59 -5.33
N HIS A 52 9.50 -14.00 -5.11
CA HIS A 52 9.02 -14.48 -3.82
C HIS A 52 8.78 -15.99 -3.85
N ALA A 53 9.02 -16.65 -2.72
CA ALA A 53 8.78 -18.08 -2.54
C ALA A 53 7.84 -18.34 -1.36
N TYR A 54 7.08 -19.43 -1.45
CA TYR A 54 6.10 -19.82 -0.43
C TYR A 54 6.22 -21.31 -0.10
N ASP A 55 5.92 -21.68 1.14
CA ASP A 55 5.74 -23.08 1.53
C ASP A 55 4.36 -23.62 1.12
N ALA A 56 4.13 -24.92 1.35
CA ALA A 56 2.87 -25.59 1.01
C ALA A 56 1.66 -25.07 1.79
N ASN A 57 1.88 -24.45 2.96
CA ASN A 57 0.84 -23.84 3.78
C ASN A 57 0.54 -22.39 3.36
N GLY A 58 1.35 -21.87 2.43
CA GLY A 58 1.21 -20.55 1.85
C GLY A 58 1.94 -19.45 2.59
N ASN A 59 2.84 -19.77 3.52
CA ASN A 59 3.69 -18.79 4.21
C ASN A 59 4.82 -18.34 3.28
N LEU A 60 5.16 -17.05 3.30
CA LEU A 60 6.24 -16.47 2.49
C LEU A 60 7.60 -16.92 3.03
N THR A 61 8.29 -17.83 2.36
CA THR A 61 9.62 -18.31 2.79
C THR A 61 10.78 -17.46 2.29
N SER A 62 10.57 -16.63 1.26
CA SER A 62 11.54 -15.61 0.84
C SER A 62 10.89 -14.46 0.07
N ASP A 63 11.39 -13.24 0.26
CA ASP A 63 11.05 -12.06 -0.55
C ASP A 63 12.11 -11.72 -1.62
N GLY A 64 13.08 -12.62 -1.84
CA GLY A 64 14.21 -12.42 -2.73
C GLY A 64 15.41 -11.71 -2.10
N THR A 65 15.27 -11.18 -0.88
CA THR A 65 16.37 -10.62 -0.07
C THR A 65 16.57 -11.42 1.21
N TRP A 66 15.49 -11.70 1.91
CA TRP A 66 15.44 -12.39 3.18
C TRP A 66 14.79 -13.76 3.02
N SER A 67 15.16 -14.65 3.94
CA SER A 67 14.54 -15.96 4.11
C SER A 67 13.83 -16.01 5.45
N TYR A 68 12.63 -16.59 5.46
CA TYR A 68 11.78 -16.66 6.63
C TYR A 68 11.51 -18.12 6.98
N GLY A 69 11.77 -18.45 8.25
CA GLY A 69 11.40 -19.73 8.84
C GLY A 69 10.11 -19.57 9.66
N TYR A 70 9.23 -20.55 9.57
CA TYR A 70 8.02 -20.62 10.36
C TYR A 70 8.01 -21.93 11.13
N ASP A 71 7.69 -21.85 12.41
CA ASP A 71 7.39 -23.05 13.20
C ASP A 71 5.94 -23.43 12.94
N TRP A 72 5.76 -24.63 12.40
CA TRP A 72 4.45 -25.24 12.21
C TRP A 72 4.30 -26.37 13.21
N THR A 73 3.69 -26.09 14.35
CA THR A 73 3.26 -27.12 15.27
C THR A 73 1.82 -27.50 14.94
N THR A 74 1.63 -28.63 14.26
CA THR A 74 0.35 -29.34 14.33
C THR A 74 0.23 -29.95 15.73
N GLY A 75 -0.63 -29.37 16.57
CA GLY A 75 -1.08 -30.00 17.81
C GLY A 75 -2.07 -31.13 17.52
#